data_AF-A0A1X1NEU2-F1
#
_entry.id   AF-A0A1X1NEU2-F1
#
_cell.length_a   1.000
_cell.length_b   1.000
_cell.length_c   1.000
_cell.angle_alpha   90.00
_cell.angle_beta   90.00
_cell.angle_gamma   90.00
#
_symmetry.space_group_name_H-M   'P 1'
#
loop_
_entity.id
_entity.type
_entity.pdbx_description
1 polymer ?
#
loop_
_entity_poly.entity_id
_entity_poly.type
_entity_poly.pdbx_seq_one_letter_code
_entity_poly.pdbx_strand_id
1 'polypeptide(L)'
;MARGTIDDIFDEEETTSRRPGRSRRGALDEDDAPKTRRGRKAQGRDAFDEDDDETPRKGRERTNSARKQGAASGWDAFDSVAGSGGQDFEAKNEMRLEITKDPQLIRLLEPEPFDSYEYHYVREITSGKRSFRGLAPADDCPLCDDLDHYGRKVATFNVAVWDEDDEKWAHKVWEVGIRAARTLQAIAKDPKKVGKDNVGDLTSPQLYIAVHKTGKGTKTEYHVEAVKARDVESDWDADELTDEDYERLSKSLYSDAWERHCTRAELEAAVQKVLNGVDDDEDDD
;
A
#
# COMPACT_ATOMS: atom_id res chain seq x y z
N MET A 1 -25.71 -67.25 11.26
CA MET A 1 -25.21 -65.88 11.01
C MET A 1 -25.79 -64.99 12.08
N ALA A 2 -24.93 -64.58 12.99
CA ALA A 2 -25.27 -64.11 14.33
C ALA A 2 -25.55 -62.60 14.36
N ARG A 3 -26.56 -62.21 15.13
CA ARG A 3 -26.73 -60.86 15.68
C ARG A 3 -25.95 -60.83 17.00
N GLY A 4 -24.98 -59.92 17.11
CA GLY A 4 -24.22 -59.67 18.33
C GLY A 4 -24.59 -58.32 18.93
N THR A 5 -25.06 -58.37 20.17
CA THR A 5 -25.20 -57.29 21.16
C THR A 5 -23.83 -56.90 21.76
N ILE A 6 -23.75 -55.70 22.35
CA ILE A 6 -22.84 -55.17 23.42
C ILE A 6 -23.09 -53.65 23.42
N ASP A 7 -23.93 -53.06 24.28
CA ASP A 7 -23.83 -52.87 25.75
C ASP A 7 -22.51 -52.25 26.24
N ASP A 8 -22.66 -51.13 26.95
CA ASP A 8 -21.85 -50.62 28.06
C ASP A 8 -20.34 -50.39 27.87
N ILE A 9 -19.92 -49.13 28.03
CA ILE A 9 -18.71 -48.64 28.73
C ILE A 9 -18.91 -47.10 28.88
N PHE A 10 -19.33 -46.60 30.05
CA PHE A 10 -18.48 -45.98 31.11
C PHE A 10 -17.65 -44.78 30.58
N ASP A 11 -17.56 -43.60 31.21
CA ASP A 11 -17.64 -43.23 32.62
C ASP A 11 -17.76 -41.69 32.74
N GLU A 12 -18.43 -41.22 33.78
CA GLU A 12 -18.41 -39.83 34.25
C GLU A 12 -17.17 -39.65 35.15
N GLU A 13 -16.29 -38.67 34.88
CA GLU A 13 -15.44 -38.12 35.95
C GLU A 13 -15.43 -36.59 35.92
N GLU A 14 -16.22 -36.03 36.83
CA GLU A 14 -15.95 -34.78 37.52
C GLU A 14 -14.52 -34.78 38.07
N THR A 15 -13.70 -33.79 37.70
CA THR A 15 -12.56 -33.39 38.53
C THR A 15 -12.60 -31.91 38.86
N THR A 16 -13.02 -31.66 40.09
CA THR A 16 -12.83 -30.42 40.81
C THR A 16 -11.35 -30.10 40.98
N SER A 17 -10.92 -28.88 40.67
CA SER A 17 -9.68 -28.33 41.22
C SER A 17 -9.80 -26.81 41.40
N ARG A 18 -10.34 -26.43 42.57
CA ARG A 18 -10.11 -25.13 43.18
C ARG A 18 -8.63 -25.00 43.53
N ARG A 19 -7.98 -23.90 43.14
CA ARG A 19 -6.81 -23.40 43.86
C ARG A 19 -6.93 -21.90 44.16
N PRO A 20 -6.65 -21.49 45.41
CA PRO A 20 -6.87 -20.14 45.90
C PRO A 20 -5.66 -19.21 45.71
N GLY A 21 -5.99 -17.93 45.58
CA GLY A 21 -5.30 -16.74 46.10
C GLY A 21 -3.78 -16.73 46.25
N ARG A 22 -3.15 -15.74 45.60
CA ARG A 22 -2.06 -15.01 46.26
C ARG A 22 -2.05 -13.53 45.90
N SER A 23 -2.63 -12.77 46.82
CA SER A 23 -2.28 -11.38 47.11
C SER A 23 -0.77 -11.23 47.32
N ARG A 24 -0.17 -10.18 46.75
CA ARG A 24 0.88 -9.42 47.42
C ARG A 24 0.90 -7.97 46.91
N ARG A 25 0.54 -7.07 47.82
CA ARG A 25 0.82 -5.64 47.83
C ARG A 25 2.31 -5.41 48.13
N GLY A 26 2.82 -4.30 47.62
CA GLY A 26 4.08 -3.63 48.00
C GLY A 26 4.31 -2.56 46.92
N ALA A 27 3.92 -1.30 47.04
CA ALA A 27 4.14 -0.28 48.08
C ALA A 27 5.61 0.08 48.26
N LEU A 28 5.93 1.26 47.72
CA LEU A 28 6.94 2.26 48.14
C LEU A 28 8.42 1.93 47.88
N ASP A 29 9.04 2.73 47.01
CA ASP A 29 10.07 3.66 47.48
C ASP A 29 10.13 4.88 46.55
N GLU A 30 9.85 6.03 47.15
CA GLU A 30 10.26 7.36 46.69
C GLU A 30 11.77 7.54 46.97
N ASP A 31 12.34 8.64 46.49
CA ASP A 31 13.74 9.05 46.69
C ASP A 31 14.81 8.41 45.78
N ASP A 32 14.99 8.97 44.57
CA ASP A 32 16.34 9.46 44.25
C ASP A 32 16.31 10.66 43.29
N ALA A 33 16.72 11.80 43.81
CA ALA A 33 16.87 13.06 43.10
C ALA A 33 18.34 13.31 42.76
N PRO A 34 18.69 13.68 41.51
CA PRO A 34 19.94 14.37 41.25
C PRO A 34 19.72 15.88 41.13
N LYS A 35 20.00 16.53 42.26
CA LYS A 35 20.85 17.72 42.44
C LYS A 35 21.08 18.64 41.22
N THR A 36 20.60 19.87 41.41
CA THR A 36 21.08 21.13 40.82
C THR A 36 22.61 21.22 40.71
N ARG A 37 23.14 21.79 39.61
CA ARG A 37 24.15 22.87 39.64
C ARG A 37 24.55 23.39 38.25
N ARG A 38 24.28 24.69 38.06
CA ARG A 38 25.21 25.75 37.58
C ARG A 38 25.89 25.58 36.20
N GLY A 39 25.36 26.32 35.23
CA GLY A 39 25.94 27.60 34.79
C GLY A 39 27.03 27.61 33.71
N ARG A 40 26.78 28.41 32.65
CA ARG A 40 27.68 29.33 31.87
C ARG A 40 27.02 29.53 30.50
N LYS A 41 26.39 30.67 30.21
CA LYS A 41 26.96 31.96 29.77
C LYS A 41 27.91 31.84 28.56
N ALA A 42 27.37 32.30 27.42
CA ALA A 42 27.96 32.92 26.24
C ALA A 42 29.50 32.99 26.12
N GLN A 43 30.03 32.61 24.95
CA GLN A 43 30.81 33.45 24.01
C GLN A 43 31.57 32.60 22.98
N GLY A 44 31.77 33.15 21.77
CA GLY A 44 32.66 32.66 20.71
C GLY A 44 31.91 32.42 19.39
N ARG A 45 31.52 33.45 18.62
CA ARG A 45 32.31 34.07 17.52
C ARG A 45 33.79 33.72 17.51
N ASP A 46 34.20 32.97 16.49
CA ASP A 46 35.35 33.20 15.59
C ASP A 46 35.30 32.06 14.54
N ALA A 47 35.03 32.40 13.28
CA ALA A 47 36.02 32.52 12.22
C ALA A 47 36.51 31.14 11.73
N PHE A 48 35.86 30.62 10.69
CA PHE A 48 36.51 29.76 9.71
C PHE A 48 36.11 30.26 8.32
N ASP A 49 37.12 30.86 7.69
CA ASP A 49 37.21 31.21 6.30
C ASP A 49 37.56 29.95 5.49
N GLU A 50 37.05 29.97 4.27
CA GLU A 50 37.62 29.43 3.02
C GLU A 50 37.65 27.92 2.75
N ASP A 51 37.03 27.63 1.60
CA ASP A 51 37.30 26.59 0.59
C ASP A 51 37.10 25.12 1.01
N ASP A 52 36.05 24.47 0.48
CA ASP A 52 36.24 23.54 -0.66
C ASP A 52 34.91 22.95 -1.18
N ASP A 53 34.86 22.79 -2.50
CA ASP A 53 33.94 21.99 -3.32
C ASP A 53 32.42 22.19 -3.21
N GLU A 54 31.94 23.20 -3.94
CA GLU A 54 30.57 23.32 -4.44
C GLU A 54 30.28 22.18 -5.44
N THR A 55 29.99 20.98 -4.92
CA THR A 55 29.37 19.93 -5.74
C THR A 55 27.99 20.41 -6.16
N PRO A 56 27.70 20.55 -7.47
CA PRO A 56 26.36 20.85 -7.90
C PRO A 56 25.52 19.63 -7.55
N ARG A 57 24.63 19.80 -6.57
CA ARG A 57 23.51 18.89 -6.34
C ARG A 57 22.73 18.83 -7.65
N LYS A 58 23.09 17.90 -8.52
CA LYS A 58 22.26 17.46 -9.64
C LYS A 58 20.99 16.91 -9.01
N GLY A 59 20.01 17.80 -8.83
CA GLY A 59 18.61 17.40 -8.81
C GLY A 59 18.42 16.58 -10.07
N ARG A 60 18.34 15.26 -9.92
CA ARG A 60 17.92 14.37 -11.00
C ARG A 60 16.48 14.77 -11.30
N GLU A 61 16.28 15.64 -12.28
CA GLU A 61 15.04 15.70 -13.04
C GLU A 61 14.84 14.31 -13.64
N ARG A 62 14.12 13.46 -12.90
CA ARG A 62 13.60 12.19 -13.39
C ARG A 62 12.36 12.54 -14.20
N THR A 63 12.51 12.67 -15.50
CA THR A 63 11.37 12.70 -16.40
C THR A 63 10.95 11.26 -16.65
N ASN A 64 9.86 10.82 -16.00
CA ASN A 64 9.05 9.79 -16.63
C ASN A 64 8.61 10.34 -17.99
N SER A 65 8.97 9.62 -19.05
CA SER A 65 8.46 9.86 -20.41
C SER A 65 6.93 9.70 -20.51
N ALA A 66 6.26 9.34 -19.41
CA ALA A 66 4.82 9.15 -19.31
C ALA A 66 3.99 10.42 -19.03
N ARG A 67 4.58 11.62 -18.83
CA ARG A 67 3.84 12.90 -18.90
C ARG A 67 4.77 14.11 -18.83
N LYS A 68 5.33 14.51 -19.98
CA LYS A 68 5.80 15.88 -20.20
C LYS A 68 4.75 16.61 -21.04
N GLN A 69 3.56 16.84 -20.48
CA GLN A 69 2.57 17.71 -21.12
C GLN A 69 2.97 19.18 -20.90
N GLY A 70 4.02 19.61 -21.59
CA GLY A 70 4.04 21.00 -22.06
C GLY A 70 2.89 21.14 -23.07
N ALA A 71 2.17 22.26 -23.04
CA ALA A 71 1.10 22.52 -23.99
C ALA A 71 1.64 22.37 -25.43
N ALA A 72 1.33 21.24 -26.06
CA ALA A 72 1.68 20.97 -27.44
C ALA A 72 0.52 21.46 -28.32
N SER A 73 0.79 22.45 -29.16
CA SER A 73 -0.18 23.00 -30.10
C SER A 73 -0.03 22.36 -31.47
N GLY A 74 -1.14 22.00 -32.11
CA GLY A 74 -1.18 21.50 -33.49
C GLY A 74 -2.01 20.22 -33.64
N TRP A 75 -2.45 19.94 -34.86
CA TRP A 75 -3.26 18.76 -35.18
C TRP A 75 -2.51 17.44 -34.89
N ASP A 76 -1.19 17.38 -35.08
CA ASP A 76 -0.38 16.21 -34.75
C ASP A 76 -0.30 15.94 -33.23
N ALA A 77 -0.26 17.01 -32.42
CA ALA A 77 -0.30 16.89 -30.96
C ALA A 77 -1.70 16.47 -30.49
N PHE A 78 -2.73 16.97 -31.14
CA PHE A 78 -4.12 16.55 -30.92
C PHE A 78 -4.32 15.08 -31.30
N ASP A 79 -3.85 14.63 -32.47
CA ASP A 79 -3.96 13.24 -32.94
C ASP A 79 -3.14 12.27 -32.06
N SER A 80 -1.98 12.71 -31.56
CA SER A 80 -1.18 11.93 -30.60
C SER A 80 -1.88 11.79 -29.24
N VAL A 81 -2.60 12.83 -28.79
CA VAL A 81 -3.41 12.79 -27.55
C VAL A 81 -4.74 12.05 -27.75
N ALA A 82 -5.33 12.15 -28.94
CA ALA A 82 -6.57 11.46 -29.32
C ALA A 82 -6.35 9.95 -29.55
N GLY A 83 -5.16 9.55 -30.03
CA GLY A 83 -4.78 8.15 -30.22
C GLY A 83 -4.26 7.45 -28.96
N SER A 84 -3.80 8.18 -27.94
CA SER A 84 -3.23 7.63 -26.69
C SER A 84 -4.27 7.30 -25.62
N GLY A 85 -5.52 7.77 -25.76
CA GLY A 85 -6.58 7.54 -24.77
C GLY A 85 -6.90 6.05 -24.48
N GLY A 86 -6.61 5.15 -25.42
CA GLY A 86 -6.73 3.69 -25.24
C GLY A 86 -5.44 3.00 -24.80
N GLN A 87 -4.30 3.36 -25.40
CA GLN A 87 -3.01 2.72 -25.12
C GLN A 87 -2.47 3.06 -23.72
N ASP A 88 -2.70 4.27 -23.22
CA ASP A 88 -2.30 4.65 -21.86
C ASP A 88 -3.10 3.88 -20.79
N PHE A 89 -4.34 3.50 -21.10
CA PHE A 89 -5.21 2.74 -20.19
C PHE A 89 -4.83 1.25 -20.17
N GLU A 90 -4.59 0.65 -21.33
CA GLU A 90 -4.15 -0.75 -21.44
C GLU A 90 -2.77 -0.94 -20.79
N ALA A 91 -1.80 -0.07 -21.10
CA ALA A 91 -0.48 -0.11 -20.49
C ALA A 91 -0.54 0.06 -18.97
N LYS A 92 -1.39 0.97 -18.46
CA LYS A 92 -1.57 1.16 -17.01
C LYS A 92 -2.21 -0.06 -16.34
N ASN A 93 -3.19 -0.70 -16.99
CA ASN A 93 -3.79 -1.93 -16.48
C ASN A 93 -2.80 -3.09 -16.47
N GLU A 94 -1.97 -3.21 -17.51
CA GLU A 94 -0.92 -4.22 -17.57
C GLU A 94 0.12 -4.00 -16.46
N MET A 95 0.47 -2.75 -16.15
CA MET A 95 1.37 -2.43 -15.04
C MET A 95 0.76 -2.69 -13.66
N ARG A 96 -0.55 -2.82 -13.53
CA ARG A 96 -1.21 -3.06 -12.24
C ARG A 96 -1.04 -4.53 -11.83
N LEU A 97 -0.62 -4.75 -10.58
CA LEU A 97 -0.62 -6.08 -10.00
C LEU A 97 -2.06 -6.52 -9.71
N GLU A 98 -2.56 -7.48 -10.47
CA GLU A 98 -3.81 -8.17 -10.14
C GLU A 98 -3.54 -9.30 -9.15
N ILE A 99 -4.03 -9.14 -7.92
CA ILE A 99 -3.94 -10.19 -6.91
C ILE A 99 -4.90 -11.31 -7.27
N THR A 100 -4.39 -12.54 -7.42
CA THR A 100 -5.20 -13.73 -7.74
C THR A 100 -5.46 -14.55 -6.47
N LYS A 101 -6.13 -15.70 -6.63
CA LYS A 101 -6.34 -16.64 -5.51
C LYS A 101 -5.10 -17.46 -5.19
N ASP A 102 -4.29 -17.67 -6.21
CA ASP A 102 -3.04 -18.38 -6.10
C ASP A 102 -2.02 -17.42 -5.49
N PRO A 103 -1.23 -17.86 -4.49
CA PRO A 103 -0.20 -17.04 -3.90
C PRO A 103 0.78 -16.51 -4.95
N GLN A 104 0.99 -15.20 -4.96
CA GLN A 104 2.00 -14.54 -5.79
C GLN A 104 3.12 -14.01 -4.90
N LEU A 105 4.36 -14.26 -5.30
CA LEU A 105 5.54 -13.75 -4.60
C LEU A 105 5.90 -12.36 -5.12
N ILE A 106 6.01 -11.40 -4.20
CA ILE A 106 6.42 -10.04 -4.51
C ILE A 106 7.52 -9.55 -3.59
N ARG A 107 8.23 -8.51 -4.03
CA ARG A 107 9.15 -7.71 -3.20
C ARG A 107 8.90 -6.23 -3.44
N LEU A 108 8.86 -5.43 -2.38
CA LEU A 108 8.70 -3.99 -2.51
C LEU A 108 10.01 -3.36 -2.98
N LEU A 109 9.90 -2.42 -3.92
CA LEU A 109 11.03 -1.69 -4.50
C LEU A 109 11.26 -0.33 -3.80
N GLU A 110 10.33 0.08 -2.94
CA GLU A 110 10.39 1.31 -2.16
C GLU A 110 9.94 1.09 -0.72
N PRO A 111 10.51 1.81 0.25
CA PRO A 111 10.21 1.61 1.68
C PRO A 111 8.83 2.17 2.07
N GLU A 112 8.30 3.10 1.27
CA GLU A 112 7.06 3.83 1.50
C GLU A 112 6.21 3.82 0.21
N PRO A 113 4.88 4.02 0.31
CA PRO A 113 4.05 4.14 -0.87
C PRO A 113 4.41 5.43 -1.64
N PHE A 114 4.50 5.35 -2.96
CA PHE A 114 4.80 6.51 -3.80
C PHE A 114 3.58 7.42 -4.01
N ASP A 115 2.36 6.89 -3.84
CA ASP A 115 1.12 7.66 -3.85
C ASP A 115 0.14 7.11 -2.80
N SER A 116 -0.66 8.00 -2.22
CA SER A 116 -1.68 7.67 -1.24
C SER A 116 -2.86 8.61 -1.40
N TYR A 117 -4.05 8.06 -1.58
CA TYR A 117 -5.22 8.84 -1.95
C TYR A 117 -6.52 8.22 -1.46
N GLU A 118 -7.57 9.04 -1.43
CA GLU A 118 -8.92 8.59 -1.17
C GLU A 118 -9.64 8.31 -2.50
N TYR A 119 -10.43 7.23 -2.53
CA TYR A 119 -11.13 6.79 -3.74
C TYR A 119 -12.61 6.57 -3.45
N HIS A 120 -13.45 7.29 -4.17
CA HIS A 120 -14.90 7.19 -4.11
C HIS A 120 -15.40 6.35 -5.27
N TYR A 121 -16.25 5.35 -4.98
CA TYR A 121 -17.00 4.63 -5.99
C TYR A 121 -18.49 4.85 -5.75
N VAL A 122 -19.07 5.78 -6.52
CA VAL A 122 -20.45 6.25 -6.36
C VAL A 122 -21.37 5.32 -7.15
N ARG A 123 -22.17 4.51 -6.44
CA ARG A 123 -22.99 3.45 -7.04
C ARG A 123 -24.29 3.97 -7.66
N GLU A 124 -24.75 5.09 -7.13
CA GLU A 124 -25.96 5.81 -7.49
C GLU A 124 -25.85 6.41 -8.89
N ILE A 125 -24.64 6.70 -9.36
CA ILE A 125 -24.39 7.12 -10.74
C ILE A 125 -24.50 5.89 -11.64
N THR A 126 -25.58 5.79 -12.41
CA THR A 126 -25.87 4.66 -13.31
C THR A 126 -25.27 4.82 -14.70
N SER A 127 -25.18 6.05 -15.24
CA SER A 127 -24.48 6.31 -16.50
C SER A 127 -23.13 7.04 -16.30
N GLY A 128 -22.12 6.70 -17.11
CA GLY A 128 -20.82 7.38 -17.14
C GLY A 128 -19.84 6.98 -16.03
N LYS A 129 -18.95 7.92 -15.65
CA LYS A 129 -17.85 7.69 -14.70
C LYS A 129 -18.39 7.58 -13.26
N ARG A 130 -18.08 6.46 -12.59
CA ARG A 130 -18.51 6.16 -11.20
C ARG A 130 -17.38 6.26 -10.17
N SER A 131 -16.15 6.44 -10.64
CA SER A 131 -14.93 6.33 -9.83
C SER A 131 -14.21 7.66 -9.75
N PHE A 132 -13.99 8.18 -8.55
CA PHE A 132 -13.38 9.48 -8.33
C PHE A 132 -12.26 9.40 -7.31
N ARG A 133 -11.12 10.04 -7.60
CA ARG A 133 -10.07 10.28 -6.62
C ARG A 133 -10.47 11.50 -5.80
N GLY A 134 -10.45 11.40 -4.47
CA GLY A 134 -10.71 12.50 -3.55
C GLY A 134 -9.66 13.60 -3.70
N LEU A 135 -9.98 14.80 -3.18
CA LEU A 135 -9.06 15.93 -3.20
C LEU A 135 -7.90 15.70 -2.21
N ALA A 136 -6.78 16.36 -2.50
CA ALA A 136 -5.65 16.47 -1.58
C ALA A 136 -5.45 17.96 -1.26
N PRO A 137 -5.47 18.39 0.02
CA PRO A 137 -5.75 17.60 1.23
C PRO A 137 -7.21 17.10 1.29
N ALA A 138 -7.45 16.05 2.08
CA ALA A 138 -8.72 15.31 2.11
C ALA A 138 -9.88 16.02 2.83
N ASP A 139 -9.62 17.14 3.52
CA ASP A 139 -10.53 17.74 4.50
C ASP A 139 -11.65 18.61 3.87
N ASP A 140 -11.85 18.53 2.56
CA ASP A 140 -12.76 19.40 1.82
C ASP A 140 -13.27 18.70 0.55
N CYS A 141 -13.81 17.48 0.71
CA CYS A 141 -14.24 16.63 -0.39
C CYS A 141 -15.77 16.68 -0.53
N PRO A 142 -16.31 17.25 -1.62
CA PRO A 142 -17.77 17.37 -1.81
C PRO A 142 -18.53 16.05 -1.66
N LEU A 143 -17.94 14.93 -2.11
CA LEU A 143 -18.57 13.61 -1.96
C LEU A 143 -18.65 13.17 -0.49
N CYS A 144 -17.67 13.52 0.35
CA CYS A 144 -17.74 13.24 1.78
C CYS A 144 -18.74 14.15 2.47
N ASP A 145 -18.64 15.46 2.21
CA ASP A 145 -19.32 16.47 3.00
C ASP A 145 -20.81 16.59 2.66
N ASP A 146 -21.17 16.45 1.38
CA ASP A 146 -22.55 16.66 0.92
C ASP A 146 -23.36 15.35 0.84
N LEU A 147 -22.69 14.20 0.72
CA LEU A 147 -23.34 12.90 0.51
C LEU A 147 -22.98 11.83 1.56
N ASP A 148 -22.15 12.14 2.56
CA ASP A 148 -21.59 11.14 3.48
C ASP A 148 -20.90 9.96 2.74
N HIS A 149 -20.45 10.19 1.51
CA HIS A 149 -19.85 9.16 0.67
C HIS A 149 -18.34 9.08 0.92
N TYR A 150 -17.97 8.58 2.10
CA TYR A 150 -16.56 8.39 2.48
C TYR A 150 -15.85 7.43 1.53
N GLY A 151 -14.70 7.85 1.00
CA GLY A 151 -13.91 7.06 0.09
C GLY A 151 -13.05 6.03 0.81
N ARG A 152 -12.62 5.01 0.05
CA ARG A 152 -11.61 4.07 0.52
C ARG A 152 -10.24 4.73 0.48
N LYS A 153 -9.45 4.55 1.53
CA LYS A 153 -8.03 4.97 1.55
C LYS A 153 -7.18 3.91 0.86
N VAL A 154 -6.44 4.34 -0.16
CA VAL A 154 -5.57 3.50 -0.99
C VAL A 154 -4.14 4.02 -0.88
N ALA A 155 -3.18 3.11 -0.81
CA ALA A 155 -1.76 3.39 -0.98
C ALA A 155 -1.24 2.57 -2.16
N THR A 156 -0.27 3.10 -2.90
CA THR A 156 0.30 2.42 -4.07
C THR A 156 1.79 2.23 -3.91
N PHE A 157 2.26 1.03 -4.27
CA PHE A 157 3.66 0.63 -4.13
C PHE A 157 4.20 0.14 -5.48
N ASN A 158 5.46 0.44 -5.76
CA ASN A 158 6.20 -0.25 -6.80
C ASN A 158 6.68 -1.60 -6.24
N VAL A 159 6.40 -2.67 -6.97
CA VAL A 159 6.76 -4.04 -6.57
C VAL A 159 7.41 -4.79 -7.72
N ALA A 160 8.34 -5.68 -7.38
CA ALA A 160 8.76 -6.76 -8.25
C ALA A 160 7.84 -7.96 -7.96
N VAL A 161 7.22 -8.53 -8.99
CA VAL A 161 6.47 -9.79 -8.90
C VAL A 161 7.25 -10.88 -9.64
N TRP A 162 7.30 -12.07 -9.05
CA TRP A 162 7.86 -13.24 -9.72
C TRP A 162 6.88 -13.71 -10.79
N ASP A 163 7.37 -13.80 -12.02
CA ASP A 163 6.66 -14.40 -13.14
C ASP A 163 7.15 -15.86 -13.29
N GLU A 164 6.26 -16.81 -13.01
CA GLU A 164 6.56 -18.24 -13.08
C GLU A 164 6.74 -18.74 -14.52
N ASP A 165 6.11 -18.09 -15.50
CA ASP A 165 6.19 -18.51 -16.90
C ASP A 165 7.50 -18.06 -17.54
N ASP A 166 7.95 -16.84 -17.22
CA ASP A 166 9.18 -16.25 -17.75
C ASP A 166 10.41 -16.44 -16.85
N GLU A 167 10.22 -17.05 -15.66
CA GLU A 167 11.22 -17.24 -14.59
C GLU A 167 11.98 -15.94 -14.26
N LYS A 168 11.23 -14.82 -14.17
CA LYS A 168 11.82 -13.48 -14.04
C LYS A 168 11.00 -12.56 -13.15
N TRP A 169 11.69 -11.58 -12.58
CA TRP A 169 11.07 -10.49 -11.86
C TRP A 169 10.55 -9.41 -12.80
N ALA A 170 9.24 -9.15 -12.73
CA ALA A 170 8.55 -8.10 -13.47
C ALA A 170 8.14 -6.93 -12.55
N HIS A 171 8.27 -5.70 -13.05
CA HIS A 171 7.81 -4.51 -12.31
C HIS A 171 6.30 -4.36 -12.45
N LYS A 172 5.61 -4.19 -11.32
CA LYS A 172 4.18 -3.85 -11.27
C LYS A 172 3.91 -2.78 -10.21
N VAL A 173 2.73 -2.17 -10.30
CA VAL A 173 2.16 -1.27 -9.29
C VAL A 173 1.09 -2.00 -8.51
N TRP A 174 1.29 -2.08 -7.21
CA TRP A 174 0.34 -2.71 -6.29
C TRP A 174 -0.46 -1.66 -5.54
N GLU A 175 -1.78 -1.66 -5.75
CA GLU A 175 -2.70 -0.82 -5.01
C GLU A 175 -3.27 -1.57 -3.80
N VAL A 176 -3.05 -1.02 -2.60
CA VAL A 176 -3.46 -1.64 -1.35
C VAL A 176 -4.44 -0.78 -0.58
N GLY A 177 -5.47 -1.42 -0.03
CA GLY A 177 -6.35 -0.80 0.95
C GLY A 177 -5.68 -0.69 2.33
N ILE A 178 -6.27 0.13 3.20
CA ILE A 178 -5.75 0.43 4.54
C ILE A 178 -5.39 -0.79 5.41
N ARG A 179 -6.10 -1.91 5.28
CA ARG A 179 -5.81 -3.13 6.06
C ARG A 179 -4.48 -3.74 5.65
N ALA A 180 -4.30 -4.01 4.36
CA ALA A 180 -3.05 -4.54 3.81
C ALA A 180 -1.88 -3.58 4.04
N ALA A 181 -2.08 -2.27 3.85
CA ALA A 181 -1.06 -1.26 4.14
C ALA A 181 -0.60 -1.28 5.60
N ARG A 182 -1.52 -1.44 6.56
CA ARG A 182 -1.18 -1.59 7.98
C ARG A 182 -0.47 -2.90 8.28
N THR A 183 -0.84 -4.00 7.62
CA THR A 183 -0.14 -5.27 7.73
C THR A 183 1.31 -5.14 7.25
N LEU A 184 1.54 -4.51 6.09
CA LEU A 184 2.88 -4.20 5.60
C LEU A 184 3.67 -3.36 6.60
N GLN A 185 3.06 -2.29 7.12
CA GLN A 185 3.72 -1.45 8.13
C GLN A 185 4.08 -2.23 9.41
N ALA A 186 3.25 -3.19 9.82
CA ALA A 186 3.54 -4.05 10.97
C ALA A 186 4.69 -5.02 10.67
N ILE A 187 4.72 -5.62 9.47
CA ILE A 187 5.83 -6.47 8.99
C ILE A 187 7.14 -5.68 8.97
N ALA A 188 7.13 -4.46 8.44
CA ALA A 188 8.31 -3.59 8.38
C ALA A 188 8.90 -3.30 9.76
N LYS A 189 8.04 -3.23 10.79
CA LYS A 189 8.44 -2.94 12.17
C LYS A 189 8.89 -4.17 12.95
N ASP A 190 8.69 -5.38 12.42
CA ASP A 190 9.09 -6.62 13.09
C ASP A 190 10.55 -6.99 12.75
N PRO A 191 11.51 -6.84 13.68
CA PRO A 191 12.92 -7.16 13.44
C PRO A 191 13.16 -8.63 13.09
N LYS A 192 12.23 -9.54 13.40
CA LYS A 192 12.32 -10.97 13.02
C LYS A 192 12.00 -11.20 11.54
N LYS A 193 11.29 -10.26 10.91
CA LYS A 193 10.88 -10.34 9.50
C LYS A 193 11.86 -9.59 8.60
N VAL A 194 12.21 -8.35 8.94
CA VAL A 194 13.10 -7.51 8.11
C VAL A 194 14.59 -7.60 8.47
N GLY A 195 14.92 -8.14 9.64
CA GLY A 195 16.26 -8.08 10.21
C GLY A 195 16.43 -6.87 11.15
N LYS A 196 17.32 -7.00 12.15
CA LYS A 196 17.47 -5.97 13.19
C LYS A 196 17.93 -4.61 12.66
N ASP A 197 18.73 -4.62 11.59
CA ASP A 197 19.32 -3.42 11.01
C ASP A 197 18.40 -2.74 9.97
N ASN A 198 17.30 -3.40 9.59
CA ASN A 198 16.35 -2.92 8.56
C ASN A 198 14.95 -2.62 9.12
N VAL A 199 14.82 -2.40 10.43
CA VAL A 199 13.52 -2.12 11.05
C VAL A 199 12.95 -0.82 10.47
N GLY A 200 11.75 -0.92 9.90
CA GLY A 200 11.06 0.17 9.22
C GLY A 200 11.26 0.19 7.70
N ASP A 201 12.07 -0.71 7.14
CA ASP A 201 12.37 -0.77 5.70
C ASP A 201 11.70 -1.98 5.03
N LEU A 202 10.73 -1.71 4.16
CA LEU A 202 10.04 -2.73 3.37
C LEU A 202 10.86 -3.26 2.17
N THR A 203 11.98 -2.62 1.84
CA THR A 203 12.87 -3.01 0.73
C THR A 203 13.99 -3.97 1.13
N SER A 204 14.03 -4.34 2.42
CA SER A 204 15.02 -5.25 2.97
C SER A 204 15.23 -6.47 2.07
N PRO A 205 16.48 -6.82 1.70
CA PRO A 205 16.76 -7.96 0.82
C PRO A 205 16.36 -9.30 1.44
N GLN A 206 16.13 -9.34 2.75
CA GLN A 206 15.68 -10.54 3.45
C GLN A 206 14.16 -10.73 3.44
N LEU A 207 13.40 -9.73 2.97
CA LEU A 207 11.95 -9.71 3.02
C LEU A 207 11.34 -9.83 1.62
N TYR A 208 10.54 -10.88 1.47
CA TYR A 208 9.58 -11.05 0.38
C TYR A 208 8.18 -11.08 0.97
N ILE A 209 7.17 -10.85 0.14
CA ILE A 209 5.78 -10.84 0.55
C ILE A 209 5.01 -11.82 -0.36
N ALA A 210 4.29 -12.74 0.26
CA ALA A 210 3.29 -13.55 -0.40
C ALA A 210 1.95 -12.82 -0.35
N VAL A 211 1.32 -12.66 -1.51
CA VAL A 211 0.00 -12.01 -1.62
C VAL A 211 -0.98 -12.90 -2.34
N HIS A 212 -2.20 -13.00 -1.80
CA HIS A 212 -3.32 -13.64 -2.48
C HIS A 212 -4.64 -13.10 -1.97
N LYS A 213 -5.73 -13.41 -2.67
CA LYS A 213 -7.09 -13.10 -2.24
C LYS A 213 -7.93 -14.35 -2.07
N THR A 214 -8.77 -14.36 -1.05
CA THR A 214 -9.78 -15.40 -0.84
C THR A 214 -11.17 -14.79 -0.89
N GLY A 215 -12.19 -15.64 -1.10
CA GLY A 215 -13.58 -15.21 -1.22
C GLY A 215 -14.00 -14.84 -2.65
N LYS A 216 -15.21 -14.28 -2.77
CA LYS A 216 -15.80 -13.84 -4.04
C LYS A 216 -16.59 -12.55 -3.84
N GLY A 217 -16.51 -11.65 -4.82
CA GLY A 217 -17.27 -10.40 -4.85
C GLY A 217 -16.95 -9.49 -3.66
N THR A 218 -17.99 -9.06 -2.95
CA THR A 218 -17.87 -8.13 -1.81
C THR A 218 -17.23 -8.75 -0.57
N LYS A 219 -17.06 -10.07 -0.52
CA LYS A 219 -16.41 -10.82 0.58
C LYS A 219 -14.98 -11.21 0.24
N THR A 220 -14.26 -10.37 -0.51
CA THR A 220 -12.87 -10.62 -0.85
C THR A 220 -11.97 -10.20 0.30
N GLU A 221 -11.17 -11.13 0.80
CA GLU A 221 -10.15 -10.89 1.82
C GLU A 221 -8.77 -11.04 1.19
N TYR A 222 -7.90 -10.05 1.43
CA TYR A 222 -6.52 -10.04 0.94
C TYR A 222 -5.59 -10.50 2.06
N HIS A 223 -4.75 -11.48 1.73
CA HIS A 223 -3.75 -12.05 2.62
C HIS A 223 -2.38 -11.51 2.22
N VAL A 224 -1.59 -11.11 3.21
CA VAL A 224 -0.27 -10.51 3.05
C VAL A 224 0.64 -11.15 4.09
N GLU A 225 1.59 -11.95 3.64
CA GLU A 225 2.45 -12.75 4.52
C GLU A 225 3.93 -12.50 4.20
N ALA A 226 4.76 -12.40 5.24
CA ALA A 226 6.20 -12.19 5.08
C ALA A 226 6.93 -13.52 4.86
N VAL A 227 7.60 -13.63 3.72
CA VAL A 227 8.47 -14.73 3.28
C VAL A 227 9.92 -14.29 3.45
N LYS A 228 10.79 -15.18 3.95
CA LYS A 228 12.22 -14.87 4.10
C LYS A 228 12.95 -15.24 2.82
N ALA A 229 14.00 -14.49 2.47
CA ALA A 229 14.84 -14.80 1.29
C ALA A 229 15.25 -16.27 1.18
N ARG A 230 15.76 -16.85 2.27
CA ARG A 230 16.15 -18.27 2.34
C ARG A 230 15.04 -19.30 2.07
N ASP A 231 13.77 -18.90 2.17
CA ASP A 231 12.61 -19.75 1.99
C ASP A 231 12.01 -19.53 0.56
N VAL A 232 12.55 -18.60 -0.24
CA VAL A 232 12.07 -18.28 -1.59
C VAL A 232 12.33 -19.45 -2.54
N GLU A 233 13.58 -19.89 -2.68
CA GLU A 233 13.92 -21.01 -3.57
C GLU A 233 13.20 -22.31 -3.15
N SER A 234 13.12 -22.60 -1.84
CA SER A 234 12.55 -23.87 -1.36
C SER A 234 11.03 -23.94 -1.40
N ASP A 235 10.33 -22.85 -1.10
CA ASP A 235 8.88 -22.86 -0.92
C ASP A 235 8.15 -22.32 -2.17
N TRP A 236 8.86 -21.60 -3.05
CA TRP A 236 8.28 -20.93 -4.22
C TRP A 236 8.91 -21.31 -5.57
N ASP A 237 9.96 -22.13 -5.59
CA ASP A 237 10.68 -22.49 -6.83
C ASP A 237 11.08 -21.24 -7.65
N ALA A 238 11.46 -20.18 -6.93
CA ALA A 238 11.77 -18.87 -7.49
C ALA A 238 13.20 -18.46 -7.15
N ASP A 239 13.84 -17.70 -8.04
CA ASP A 239 15.14 -17.13 -7.79
C ASP A 239 15.03 -15.88 -6.90
N GLU A 240 15.98 -15.71 -5.98
CA GLU A 240 16.10 -14.47 -5.22
C GLU A 240 16.29 -13.27 -6.17
N LEU A 241 15.64 -12.14 -5.88
CA LEU A 241 15.79 -10.90 -6.63
C LEU A 241 17.23 -10.40 -6.53
N THR A 242 17.98 -10.53 -7.62
CA THR A 242 19.37 -10.11 -7.73
C THR A 242 19.53 -8.58 -7.69
N ASP A 243 20.73 -8.10 -7.36
CA ASP A 243 21.04 -6.67 -7.41
C ASP A 243 20.90 -6.10 -8.85
N GLU A 244 21.21 -6.91 -9.87
CA GLU A 244 21.06 -6.54 -11.27
C GLU A 244 19.59 -6.35 -11.66
N ASP A 245 18.72 -7.29 -11.23
CA ASP A 245 17.28 -7.17 -11.43
C ASP A 245 16.71 -5.98 -10.66
N TYR A 246 17.15 -5.78 -9.42
CA TYR A 246 16.73 -4.63 -8.63
C TYR A 246 17.12 -3.32 -9.34
N GLU A 247 18.35 -3.21 -9.84
CA GLU A 247 18.78 -2.01 -10.58
C GLU A 247 17.97 -1.81 -11.86
N ARG A 248 17.72 -2.89 -12.61
CA ARG A 248 16.88 -2.88 -13.82
C ARG A 248 15.47 -2.37 -13.52
N LEU A 249 14.82 -2.93 -12.50
CA LEU A 249 13.45 -2.57 -12.11
C LEU A 249 13.38 -1.17 -11.48
N SER A 250 14.44 -0.75 -10.76
CA SER A 250 14.50 0.58 -10.14
C SER A 250 14.51 1.73 -11.16
N LYS A 251 14.86 1.44 -12.42
CA LYS A 251 14.85 2.42 -13.53
C LYS A 251 13.44 2.71 -14.04
N SER A 252 12.45 1.85 -13.77
CA SER A 252 11.07 1.99 -14.24
C SER A 252 10.07 2.33 -13.13
N LEU A 253 10.53 2.70 -11.93
CA LEU A 253 9.63 3.01 -10.81
C LEU A 253 8.68 4.17 -11.14
N TYR A 254 7.41 3.98 -10.79
CA TYR A 254 6.44 5.06 -10.82
C TYR A 254 6.65 6.01 -9.64
N SER A 255 6.72 7.30 -9.92
CA SER A 255 6.84 8.34 -8.88
C SER A 255 5.73 9.40 -8.94
N ASP A 256 4.94 9.40 -10.02
CA ASP A 256 3.85 10.34 -10.21
C ASP A 256 2.54 9.81 -9.64
N ALA A 257 1.55 10.70 -9.53
CA ALA A 257 0.19 10.35 -9.13
C ALA A 257 -0.36 9.18 -9.97
N TRP A 258 -0.64 8.05 -9.31
CA TRP A 258 -1.07 6.83 -9.99
C TRP A 258 -2.43 7.05 -10.65
N GLU A 259 -3.38 7.63 -9.92
CA GLU A 259 -4.68 8.03 -10.44
C GLU A 259 -4.74 9.52 -10.76
N ARG A 260 -5.47 9.88 -11.83
CA ARG A 260 -5.68 11.29 -12.17
C ARG A 260 -6.39 12.00 -11.02
N HIS A 261 -5.84 13.13 -10.59
CA HIS A 261 -6.52 14.03 -9.66
C HIS A 261 -7.87 14.48 -10.24
N CYS A 262 -8.92 14.35 -9.45
CA CYS A 262 -10.20 14.97 -9.80
C CYS A 262 -10.16 16.44 -9.38
N THR A 263 -10.84 17.29 -10.14
CA THR A 263 -11.05 18.67 -9.74
C THR A 263 -12.24 18.76 -8.79
N ARG A 264 -12.31 19.83 -7.98
CA ARG A 264 -13.48 20.11 -7.14
C ARG A 264 -14.78 20.13 -7.96
N ALA A 265 -14.77 20.81 -9.11
CA ALA A 265 -15.92 20.91 -9.99
C ALA A 265 -16.40 19.53 -10.50
N GLU A 266 -15.49 18.58 -10.76
CA GLU A 266 -15.86 17.22 -11.16
C GLU A 266 -16.54 16.45 -10.01
N LEU A 267 -16.10 16.66 -8.77
CA LEU A 267 -16.71 16.03 -7.60
C LEU A 267 -18.08 16.66 -7.29
N GLU A 268 -18.20 17.99 -7.37
CA GLU A 268 -19.48 18.70 -7.21
C GLU A 268 -20.49 18.27 -8.30
N ALA A 269 -20.05 18.11 -9.54
CA ALA A 269 -20.89 17.59 -10.62
C ALA A 269 -21.37 16.16 -10.32
N ALA A 270 -20.50 15.30 -9.75
CA ALA A 270 -20.90 13.98 -9.30
C ALA A 270 -21.92 14.04 -8.16
N VAL A 271 -21.75 14.95 -7.19
CA VAL A 271 -22.73 15.20 -6.11
C VAL A 271 -24.08 15.58 -6.69
N GLN A 272 -24.11 16.56 -7.60
CA GLN A 272 -25.36 17.00 -8.24
C GLN A 272 -26.04 15.87 -9.00
N LYS A 273 -25.27 15.02 -9.68
CA LYS A 273 -25.81 13.86 -10.39
C LYS A 273 -26.50 12.87 -9.45
N VAL A 274 -25.95 12.64 -8.26
CA VAL A 274 -26.58 11.78 -7.24
C VAL A 274 -27.83 12.43 -6.65
N LEU A 275 -27.77 13.73 -6.29
CA LEU A 275 -28.89 14.43 -5.66
C LEU A 275 -30.09 14.61 -6.59
N ASN A 276 -29.83 14.87 -7.87
CA ASN A 276 -30.89 15.11 -8.85
C ASN A 276 -31.57 13.83 -9.34
N GLY A 277 -31.01 12.64 -9.02
CA GLY A 277 -31.70 11.35 -9.15
C GLY A 277 -32.14 10.94 -10.56
N VAL A 278 -31.60 11.55 -11.61
CA VAL A 278 -32.11 11.41 -12.99
C VAL A 278 -30.94 11.16 -13.95
N ASP A 279 -30.81 9.91 -14.39
CA ASP A 279 -30.60 9.67 -15.81
C ASP A 279 -31.96 10.00 -16.45
N ASP A 280 -32.02 11.05 -17.25
CA ASP A 280 -33.13 11.29 -18.19
C ASP A 280 -33.02 10.19 -19.24
N ASP A 281 -33.44 8.97 -18.89
CA ASP A 281 -33.93 8.01 -19.87
C ASP A 281 -35.32 8.50 -20.27
N GLU A 282 -35.36 9.61 -21.05
CA GLU A 282 -36.50 9.88 -21.91
C GLU A 282 -36.51 8.76 -22.96
N ASP A 283 -37.29 7.71 -22.67
CA ASP A 283 -37.67 6.67 -23.61
C ASP A 283 -38.15 7.33 -24.92
N ASP A 284 -37.40 7.10 -26.01
CA ASP A 284 -37.83 7.32 -27.39
C ASP A 284 -39.14 6.53 -27.62
N ASP A 285 -40.25 7.27 -27.77
CA ASP A 285 -41.57 6.79 -28.28
C ASP A 285 -41.49 6.25 -29.73
#